data_AF-A0A352SI16-F1
#
_entry.id   AF-A0A352SI16-F1
#
_cell.length_a   1.000
_cell.length_b   1.000
_cell.length_c   1.000
_cell.angle_alpha   90.00
_cell.angle_beta   90.00
_cell.angle_gamma   90.00
#
_symmetry.space_group_name_H-M   'P 1'
#
loop_
_entity.id
_entity.type
_entity.pdbx_description
1 polymer ?
#
loop_
_entity_poly.entity_id
_entity_poly.type
_entity_poly.pdbx_seq_one_letter_code
_entity_poly.pdbx_strand_id
1 'polypeptide(L)'
;MKYNVDEIQKNMHIRQVEGIGDRLEEDIRNILNRAGIYFRIFSRAKTPFSIAQKLEKPGYGFGEHDKKMQDLIGLRVVVYYQDDMDIVRTILEKTFRQVGEWSKTDNTEEEFKASKLNGVFWVPEEYQRVYNGDISFLPIDATFEVQLRTISFEGWHEIEHDMRYKSPYGDDFWREDLSRTLNSVLANLELCDWTTLNVFEKLADYHYTERKWEMMLKAKFRLRFDLEPLAGEICQFLDENEEAAYCLYRCNRPEVLFALLRDGYHEKITYNLIVKVINDSVADYEPKLKRKLAKICHDILKVEKPQRNERLELNPLDVTPSFQLKVTLSHDPQRDLNEEFLTAVKFIAGWAQGRLQNIVEGIPDTPIDYEYHEAGYYLQILGNISLGFYKLTFEHADAERKGVVWRTKVILERSDYIRMKVDCDYCHNPDRLIRDSFNKPRFVDEIFRKIGYTDVIPMMTKPHKVEKMKEIEMLSEFIADHSRTLPVILAVEEEDSERQININRLAETVGTYAHVFLLSKKAIPMMVEKSDYTTEELTGAVWVTFQNGEDKFYTRERIANSRFDFNKYAFDSGNVYEKAFRHKLVRLIKEKNC
;
A
#
# COMPACT_ATOMS: atom_id res chain seq x y z
N MET A 1 -38.46 -3.31 -0.66
CA MET A 1 -37.23 -3.38 0.14
C MET A 1 -36.88 -1.99 0.67
N LYS A 2 -36.28 -1.87 1.86
CA LYS A 2 -35.85 -0.56 2.44
C LYS A 2 -34.78 0.12 1.57
N TYR A 3 -33.99 -0.68 0.86
CA TYR A 3 -32.96 -0.24 -0.07
C TYR A 3 -33.28 -0.75 -1.49
N ASN A 4 -33.19 0.10 -2.50
CA ASN A 4 -33.47 -0.26 -3.89
C ASN A 4 -32.23 -0.89 -4.56
N VAL A 5 -32.36 -2.11 -5.09
CA VAL A 5 -31.26 -2.84 -5.73
C VAL A 5 -30.74 -2.12 -6.97
N ASP A 6 -31.62 -1.53 -7.77
CA ASP A 6 -31.22 -0.80 -8.99
C ASP A 6 -30.44 0.48 -8.66
N GLU A 7 -30.79 1.13 -7.56
CA GLU A 7 -30.09 2.31 -7.05
C GLU A 7 -28.70 1.94 -6.52
N ILE A 8 -28.58 0.84 -5.77
CA ILE A 8 -27.28 0.29 -5.35
C ILE A 8 -26.44 -0.04 -6.58
N GLN A 9 -27.00 -0.76 -7.56
CA GLN A 9 -26.27 -1.16 -8.75
C GLN A 9 -25.80 0.03 -9.60
N LYS A 10 -26.57 1.12 -9.64
CA LYS A 10 -26.22 2.34 -10.37
C LYS A 10 -25.11 3.14 -9.71
N ASN A 11 -25.16 3.27 -8.38
CA ASN A 11 -24.23 4.12 -7.62
C ASN A 11 -22.98 3.36 -7.14
N MET A 12 -23.06 2.03 -6.98
CA MET A 12 -21.95 1.18 -6.57
C MET A 12 -21.16 0.70 -7.78
N HIS A 13 -19.86 1.02 -7.82
CA HIS A 13 -18.96 0.51 -8.84
C HIS A 13 -18.42 -0.87 -8.46
N ILE A 14 -19.20 -1.93 -8.70
CA ILE A 14 -18.88 -3.29 -8.24
C ILE A 14 -17.49 -3.77 -8.68
N ARG A 15 -17.08 -3.49 -9.93
CA ARG A 15 -15.74 -3.86 -10.45
C ARG A 15 -14.59 -3.22 -9.68
N GLN A 16 -14.78 -2.00 -9.18
CA GLN A 16 -13.77 -1.34 -8.35
C GLN A 16 -13.68 -1.98 -6.95
N VAL A 17 -14.82 -2.41 -6.39
CA VAL A 17 -14.85 -3.14 -5.12
C VAL A 17 -14.20 -4.52 -5.26
N GLU A 18 -14.46 -5.23 -6.37
CA GLU A 18 -13.76 -6.48 -6.74
C GLU A 18 -12.26 -6.24 -6.86
N GLY A 19 -11.83 -5.21 -7.59
CA GLY A 19 -10.42 -4.86 -7.73
C GLY A 19 -9.72 -4.52 -6.40
N ILE A 20 -10.41 -3.90 -5.44
CA ILE A 20 -9.88 -3.71 -4.08
C ILE A 20 -9.71 -5.06 -3.38
N GLY A 21 -10.69 -5.96 -3.51
CA GLY A 21 -10.60 -7.32 -3.01
C GLY A 21 -9.40 -8.08 -3.57
N ASP A 22 -9.15 -7.98 -4.88
CA ASP A 22 -8.02 -8.62 -5.55
C ASP A 22 -6.66 -8.09 -5.04
N ARG A 23 -6.57 -6.79 -4.74
CA ARG A 23 -5.37 -6.19 -4.13
C ARG A 23 -5.12 -6.71 -2.71
N LEU A 24 -6.16 -6.73 -1.89
CA LEU A 24 -6.09 -7.29 -0.53
C LEU A 24 -5.69 -8.77 -0.57
N GLU A 25 -6.23 -9.51 -1.53
CA GLU A 25 -5.84 -10.91 -1.78
C GLU A 25 -4.36 -11.04 -2.17
N GLU A 26 -3.87 -10.20 -3.08
CA GLU A 26 -2.47 -10.16 -3.51
C GLU A 26 -1.53 -9.86 -2.34
N ASP A 27 -1.85 -8.87 -1.51
CA ASP A 27 -1.06 -8.51 -0.33
C ASP A 27 -0.96 -9.66 0.68
N ILE A 28 -2.10 -10.25 1.05
CA ILE A 28 -2.13 -11.37 1.98
C ILE A 28 -1.37 -12.56 1.37
N ARG A 29 -1.62 -12.87 0.09
CA ARG A 29 -0.92 -13.95 -0.63
C ARG A 29 0.59 -13.75 -0.59
N ASN A 30 1.08 -12.55 -0.85
CA ASN A 30 2.51 -12.26 -0.86
C ASN A 30 3.14 -12.49 0.52
N ILE A 31 2.46 -12.11 1.60
CA ILE A 31 2.94 -12.33 2.97
C ILE A 31 2.95 -13.82 3.32
N LEU A 32 1.86 -14.54 3.01
CA LEU A 32 1.75 -15.97 3.32
C LEU A 32 2.71 -16.82 2.47
N ASN A 33 2.98 -16.43 1.23
CA ASN A 33 4.01 -17.05 0.38
C ASN A 33 5.40 -16.88 0.98
N ARG A 34 5.73 -15.69 1.52
CA ARG A 34 6.99 -15.46 2.24
C ARG A 34 7.09 -16.27 3.53
N ALA A 35 5.97 -16.62 4.17
CA ALA A 35 5.94 -17.54 5.29
C ALA A 35 6.03 -19.02 4.87
N GLY A 36 5.86 -19.34 3.59
CA GLY A 36 5.87 -20.71 3.05
C GLY A 36 4.64 -21.54 3.38
N ILE A 37 3.57 -20.90 3.85
CA ILE A 37 2.36 -21.57 4.31
C ILE A 37 1.61 -22.19 3.12
N TYR A 38 0.95 -23.32 3.34
CA TYR A 38 0.00 -23.88 2.39
C TYR A 38 -1.36 -23.21 2.58
N PHE A 39 -1.78 -22.42 1.59
CA PHE A 39 -3.05 -21.73 1.65
C PHE A 39 -3.73 -21.61 0.27
N ARG A 40 -5.00 -21.22 0.30
CA ARG A 40 -5.75 -20.63 -0.81
C ARG A 40 -6.47 -19.38 -0.28
N ILE A 41 -6.66 -18.40 -1.15
CA ILE A 41 -7.46 -17.21 -0.83
C ILE A 41 -8.56 -17.12 -1.87
N PHE A 42 -9.77 -16.82 -1.42
CA PHE A 42 -10.90 -16.49 -2.26
C PHE A 42 -11.40 -15.09 -1.88
N SER A 43 -11.23 -14.13 -2.78
CA SER A 43 -11.84 -12.81 -2.68
C SER A 43 -13.25 -12.81 -3.30
N ARG A 44 -14.17 -12.05 -2.70
CA ARG A 44 -15.46 -11.71 -3.32
C ARG A 44 -15.96 -10.35 -2.86
N ALA A 45 -16.61 -9.63 -3.77
CA ALA A 45 -17.45 -8.48 -3.44
C ALA A 45 -18.91 -8.93 -3.27
N LYS A 46 -19.64 -8.32 -2.33
CA LYS A 46 -21.06 -8.59 -2.12
C LYS A 46 -21.89 -7.98 -3.25
N THR A 47 -22.83 -8.74 -3.82
CA THR A 47 -23.69 -8.23 -4.90
C THR A 47 -24.71 -7.20 -4.39
N PRO A 48 -25.17 -6.24 -5.22
CA PRO A 48 -26.19 -5.27 -4.83
C PRO A 48 -27.43 -5.89 -4.18
N PHE A 49 -27.92 -7.01 -4.73
CA PHE A 49 -29.03 -7.77 -4.17
C PHE A 49 -28.73 -8.29 -2.75
N SER A 50 -27.55 -8.88 -2.55
CA SER A 50 -27.12 -9.40 -1.25
C SER A 50 -26.88 -8.30 -0.23
N ILE A 51 -26.46 -7.10 -0.67
CA ILE A 51 -26.34 -5.91 0.17
C ILE A 51 -27.72 -5.47 0.64
N ALA A 52 -28.67 -5.28 -0.28
CA ALA A 52 -30.04 -4.89 0.05
C ALA A 52 -30.67 -5.85 1.06
N GLN A 53 -30.64 -7.17 0.79
CA GLN A 53 -31.17 -8.18 1.70
C GLN A 53 -30.51 -8.18 3.08
N LYS A 54 -29.20 -7.92 3.16
CA LYS A 54 -28.49 -7.90 4.45
C LYS A 54 -28.87 -6.68 5.28
N LEU A 55 -28.98 -5.52 4.65
CA LEU A 55 -29.33 -4.25 5.30
C LEU A 55 -30.79 -4.16 5.73
N GLU A 56 -31.66 -5.03 5.23
CA GLU A 56 -33.04 -5.17 5.73
C GLU A 56 -33.15 -5.87 7.08
N LYS A 57 -32.11 -6.61 7.48
CA LYS A 57 -32.11 -7.30 8.77
C LYS A 57 -32.13 -6.26 9.92
N PRO A 58 -32.83 -6.54 11.03
CA PRO A 58 -32.87 -5.64 12.17
C PRO A 58 -31.47 -5.30 12.69
N GLY A 59 -31.27 -4.05 13.10
CA GLY A 59 -30.03 -3.56 13.70
C GLY A 59 -29.03 -2.93 12.73
N TYR A 60 -29.29 -2.90 11.42
CA TYR A 60 -28.48 -2.13 10.46
C TYR A 60 -29.06 -0.74 10.18
N GLY A 61 -28.21 0.29 10.22
CA GLY A 61 -28.66 1.68 10.07
C GLY A 61 -27.57 2.71 10.26
N PHE A 62 -27.98 3.98 10.26
CA PHE A 62 -27.10 5.16 10.36
C PHE A 62 -27.04 5.77 11.76
N GLY A 63 -27.89 5.32 12.67
CA GLY A 63 -27.90 5.81 14.05
C GLY A 63 -26.60 5.47 14.78
N GLU A 64 -26.31 6.22 15.84
CA GLU A 64 -25.11 6.04 16.67
C GLU A 64 -25.00 4.64 17.30
N HIS A 65 -26.12 3.96 17.49
CA HIS A 65 -26.21 2.60 18.03
C HIS A 65 -26.50 1.52 16.98
N ASP A 66 -26.66 1.90 15.71
CA ASP A 66 -26.93 0.96 14.63
C ASP A 66 -25.62 0.30 14.16
N LYS A 67 -25.70 -0.98 13.77
CA LYS A 67 -24.59 -1.69 13.15
C LYS A 67 -24.45 -1.28 11.69
N LYS A 68 -23.22 -1.22 11.22
CA LYS A 68 -22.90 -1.08 9.80
C LYS A 68 -22.45 -2.41 9.22
N MET A 69 -22.67 -2.62 7.93
CA MET A 69 -22.22 -3.81 7.22
C MET A 69 -20.70 -3.76 7.04
N GLN A 70 -20.02 -4.86 7.32
CA GLN A 70 -18.55 -4.94 7.34
C GLN A 70 -17.96 -5.97 6.36
N ASP A 71 -18.82 -6.72 5.67
CA ASP A 71 -18.47 -7.78 4.72
C ASP A 71 -18.81 -7.36 3.27
N LEU A 72 -18.62 -6.09 2.94
CA LEU A 72 -18.74 -5.62 1.55
C LEU A 72 -17.72 -6.35 0.67
N ILE A 73 -16.49 -6.42 1.16
CA ILE A 73 -15.41 -7.25 0.63
C ILE A 73 -15.19 -8.37 1.63
N GLY A 74 -15.27 -9.61 1.15
CA GLY A 74 -15.00 -10.80 1.95
C GLY A 74 -13.83 -11.58 1.37
N LEU A 75 -12.83 -11.88 2.19
CA LEU A 75 -11.73 -12.77 1.85
C LEU A 75 -11.83 -14.04 2.68
N ARG A 76 -11.78 -15.20 2.03
CA ARG A 76 -11.63 -16.49 2.71
C ARG A 76 -10.20 -16.94 2.59
N VAL A 77 -9.50 -16.97 3.72
CA VAL A 77 -8.14 -17.51 3.80
C VAL A 77 -8.26 -18.95 4.30
N VAL A 78 -7.91 -19.89 3.44
CA VAL A 78 -8.07 -21.32 3.68
C VAL A 78 -6.70 -21.95 3.83
N VAL A 79 -6.39 -22.45 5.02
CA VAL A 79 -5.11 -23.12 5.33
C VAL A 79 -5.25 -24.64 5.27
N TYR A 80 -4.15 -25.33 5.05
CA TYR A 80 -4.14 -26.79 4.95
C TYR A 80 -3.88 -27.49 6.29
N TYR A 81 -3.23 -26.79 7.22
CA TYR A 81 -2.89 -27.30 8.53
C TYR A 81 -3.57 -26.46 9.60
N GLN A 82 -4.19 -27.09 10.59
CA GLN A 82 -4.97 -26.39 11.61
C GLN A 82 -4.11 -25.45 12.46
N ASP A 83 -2.84 -25.78 12.72
CA ASP A 83 -1.90 -24.94 13.47
C ASP A 83 -1.48 -23.67 12.70
N ASP A 84 -1.70 -23.60 11.38
CA ASP A 84 -1.47 -22.39 10.59
C ASP A 84 -2.55 -21.31 10.86
N MET A 85 -3.71 -21.68 11.40
CA MET A 85 -4.79 -20.73 11.70
C MET A 85 -4.32 -19.61 12.63
N ASP A 86 -3.65 -19.95 13.74
CA ASP A 86 -3.18 -18.93 14.69
C ASP A 86 -2.02 -18.10 14.14
N ILE A 87 -1.19 -18.70 13.28
CA ILE A 87 -0.08 -17.99 12.62
C ILE A 87 -0.64 -16.96 11.64
N VAL A 88 -1.54 -17.36 10.75
CA VAL A 88 -2.19 -16.48 9.77
C VAL A 88 -3.01 -15.40 10.47
N ARG A 89 -3.75 -15.75 11.52
CA ARG A 89 -4.46 -14.78 12.36
C ARG A 89 -3.51 -13.70 12.87
N THR A 90 -2.41 -14.10 13.51
CA THR A 90 -1.40 -13.17 14.05
C THR A 90 -0.77 -12.31 12.94
N ILE A 91 -0.54 -12.89 11.76
CA ILE A 91 -0.03 -12.15 10.59
C ILE A 91 -1.03 -11.05 10.20
N LEU A 92 -2.32 -11.38 10.09
CA LEU A 92 -3.37 -10.43 9.70
C LEU A 92 -3.54 -9.31 10.75
N GLU A 93 -3.59 -9.66 12.03
CA GLU A 93 -3.70 -8.72 13.16
C GLU A 93 -2.52 -7.71 13.17
N LYS A 94 -1.32 -8.15 12.78
CA LYS A 94 -0.14 -7.29 12.71
C LYS A 94 -0.04 -6.49 11.41
N THR A 95 -0.69 -6.96 10.35
CA THR A 95 -0.61 -6.38 9.00
C THR A 95 -1.67 -5.30 8.80
N PHE A 96 -2.91 -5.57 9.21
CA PHE A 96 -4.06 -4.71 8.94
C PHE A 96 -4.66 -4.15 10.23
N ARG A 97 -5.28 -2.97 10.13
CA ARG A 97 -5.97 -2.34 11.25
C ARG A 97 -7.26 -3.09 11.54
N GLN A 98 -7.26 -3.90 12.59
CA GLN A 98 -8.43 -4.67 13.04
C GLN A 98 -9.54 -3.76 13.59
N VAL A 99 -10.79 -4.17 13.38
CA VAL A 99 -12.00 -3.62 13.99
C VAL A 99 -12.53 -4.61 15.01
N GLY A 100 -12.59 -4.20 16.28
CA GLY A 100 -13.07 -5.05 17.36
C GLY A 100 -12.23 -6.33 17.53
N GLU A 101 -12.84 -7.37 18.08
CA GLU A 101 -12.23 -8.69 18.26
C GLU A 101 -12.66 -9.66 17.15
N TRP A 102 -11.91 -10.75 16.99
CA TRP A 102 -12.33 -11.83 16.09
C TRP A 102 -13.65 -12.42 16.57
N SER A 103 -14.63 -12.50 15.66
CA SER A 103 -15.86 -13.24 15.93
C SER A 103 -15.53 -14.73 15.90
N LYS A 104 -15.72 -15.38 17.05
CA LYS A 104 -15.61 -16.82 17.23
C LYS A 104 -16.99 -17.39 17.58
N THR A 105 -17.29 -18.58 17.08
CA THR A 105 -18.51 -19.29 17.49
C THR A 105 -18.28 -19.94 18.84
N ASP A 106 -19.13 -19.66 19.81
CA ASP A 106 -19.12 -20.32 21.12
C ASP A 106 -19.61 -21.76 20.95
N ASN A 107 -18.66 -22.71 21.00
CA ASN A 107 -18.95 -24.13 20.98
C ASN A 107 -18.82 -24.68 22.41
N THR A 108 -19.77 -25.52 22.82
CA THR A 108 -19.64 -26.34 24.03
C THR A 108 -18.83 -27.60 23.71
N GLU A 109 -18.15 -28.18 24.69
CA GLU A 109 -17.34 -29.40 24.50
C GLU A 109 -18.17 -30.60 24.00
N GLU A 110 -19.50 -30.56 24.19
CA GLU A 110 -20.43 -31.65 23.86
C GLU A 110 -21.09 -31.51 22.47
N GLU A 111 -20.92 -30.37 21.77
CA GLU A 111 -21.59 -30.09 20.50
C GLU A 111 -20.61 -29.86 19.34
N PHE A 112 -20.73 -30.70 18.30
CA PHE A 112 -20.05 -30.47 17.02
C PHE A 112 -20.82 -29.43 16.19
N LYS A 113 -20.38 -28.18 16.29
CA LYS A 113 -20.92 -27.03 15.55
C LYS A 113 -19.81 -26.32 14.78
N ALA A 114 -20.19 -25.68 13.68
CA ALA A 114 -19.28 -24.96 12.81
C ALA A 114 -18.53 -23.86 13.59
N SER A 115 -17.22 -24.04 13.82
CA SER A 115 -16.39 -23.03 14.47
C SER A 115 -15.95 -21.99 13.44
N LYS A 116 -16.67 -20.86 13.38
CA LYS A 116 -16.32 -19.74 12.49
C LYS A 116 -15.29 -18.84 13.19
N LEU A 117 -14.25 -18.46 12.45
CA LEU A 117 -13.24 -17.50 12.88
C LEU A 117 -13.19 -16.34 11.86
N ASN A 118 -13.84 -15.24 12.18
CA ASN A 118 -13.96 -14.08 11.30
C ASN A 118 -13.32 -12.84 11.92
N GLY A 119 -12.44 -12.19 11.18
CA GLY A 119 -11.80 -10.93 11.54
C GLY A 119 -12.30 -9.82 10.64
N VAL A 120 -12.50 -8.62 11.19
CA VAL A 120 -12.87 -7.43 10.41
C VAL A 120 -11.70 -6.46 10.43
N PHE A 121 -11.35 -5.92 9.28
CA PHE A 121 -10.23 -4.99 9.13
C PHE A 121 -10.65 -3.79 8.30
N TRP A 122 -10.08 -2.62 8.60
CA TRP A 122 -10.26 -1.44 7.75
C TRP A 122 -9.58 -1.66 6.40
N VAL A 123 -10.28 -1.33 5.32
CA VAL A 123 -9.67 -1.23 3.99
C VAL A 123 -8.60 -0.14 4.06
N PRO A 124 -7.35 -0.39 3.63
CA PRO A 124 -6.32 0.65 3.55
C PRO A 124 -6.81 1.88 2.79
N GLU A 125 -6.50 3.09 3.28
CA GLU A 125 -7.01 4.34 2.71
C GLU A 125 -6.64 4.49 1.22
N GLU A 126 -5.47 3.98 0.83
CA GLU A 126 -5.02 3.93 -0.56
C GLU A 126 -5.94 3.15 -1.48
N TYR A 127 -6.61 2.09 -0.99
CA TYR A 127 -7.58 1.33 -1.77
C TYR A 127 -8.95 2.00 -1.77
N GLN A 128 -9.31 2.67 -0.67
CA GLN A 128 -10.55 3.46 -0.60
C GLN A 128 -10.54 4.62 -1.60
N ARG A 129 -9.40 5.30 -1.80
CA ARG A 129 -9.26 6.43 -2.73
C ARG A 129 -9.41 6.07 -4.21
N VAL A 130 -9.27 4.79 -4.55
CA VAL A 130 -9.45 4.28 -5.93
C VAL A 130 -10.94 4.08 -6.24
N TYR A 131 -11.79 4.00 -5.21
CA TYR A 131 -13.22 3.82 -5.36
C TYR A 131 -13.91 5.14 -5.71
N ASN A 132 -14.56 5.18 -6.87
CA ASN A 132 -15.27 6.35 -7.40
C ASN A 132 -16.80 6.21 -7.32
N GLY A 133 -17.31 5.11 -6.77
CA GLY A 133 -18.74 4.94 -6.54
C GLY A 133 -19.21 5.69 -5.31
N ASP A 134 -20.52 5.92 -5.20
CA ASP A 134 -21.13 6.46 -4.00
C ASP A 134 -21.93 5.36 -3.29
N ILE A 135 -21.52 5.02 -2.07
CA ILE A 135 -22.25 4.11 -1.19
C ILE A 135 -22.55 4.77 0.16
N SER A 136 -22.41 6.10 0.26
CA SER A 136 -22.63 6.85 1.51
C SER A 136 -24.07 6.76 2.02
N PHE A 137 -25.03 6.54 1.11
CA PHE A 137 -26.43 6.28 1.40
C PHE A 137 -26.73 4.87 1.94
N LEU A 138 -25.70 4.00 2.05
CA LEU A 138 -25.79 2.69 2.68
C LEU A 138 -25.01 2.66 4.01
N PRO A 139 -25.53 2.03 5.08
CA PRO A 139 -24.82 1.88 6.34
C PRO A 139 -23.75 0.77 6.24
N ILE A 140 -22.67 1.06 5.52
CA ILE A 140 -21.55 0.15 5.23
C ILE A 140 -20.26 0.80 5.73
N ASP A 141 -19.46 0.05 6.47
CA ASP A 141 -18.12 0.47 6.86
C ASP A 141 -17.13 0.24 5.71
N ALA A 142 -16.10 1.08 5.61
CA ALA A 142 -14.98 0.88 4.69
C ALA A 142 -14.03 -0.22 5.20
N THR A 143 -14.58 -1.42 5.40
CA THR A 143 -13.92 -2.59 5.98
C THR A 143 -14.01 -3.79 5.05
N PHE A 144 -13.17 -4.77 5.31
CA PHE A 144 -13.24 -6.09 4.71
C PHE A 144 -13.27 -7.15 5.82
N GLU A 145 -14.03 -8.23 5.58
CA GLU A 145 -14.08 -9.38 6.47
C GLU A 145 -13.10 -10.45 5.96
N VAL A 146 -12.28 -11.00 6.86
CA VAL A 146 -11.48 -12.19 6.60
C VAL A 146 -12.06 -13.38 7.35
N GLN A 147 -12.42 -14.43 6.63
CA GLN A 147 -12.86 -15.70 7.18
C GLN A 147 -11.68 -16.68 7.13
N LEU A 148 -11.19 -17.10 8.29
CA LEU A 148 -10.04 -18.00 8.39
C LEU A 148 -10.53 -19.43 8.67
N ARG A 149 -10.11 -20.39 7.84
CA ARG A 149 -10.67 -21.75 7.80
C ARG A 149 -9.62 -22.79 7.42
N THR A 150 -9.82 -24.04 7.82
CA THR A 150 -9.10 -25.17 7.20
C THR A 150 -9.75 -25.56 5.88
N ILE A 151 -9.00 -26.23 5.01
CA ILE A 151 -9.51 -26.73 3.73
C ILE A 151 -10.67 -27.72 3.91
N SER A 152 -10.60 -28.57 4.93
CA SER A 152 -11.63 -29.54 5.29
C SER A 152 -12.90 -28.83 5.75
N PHE A 153 -12.76 -27.81 6.61
CA PHE A 153 -13.89 -27.01 7.08
C PHE A 153 -14.53 -26.20 5.95
N GLU A 154 -13.74 -25.57 5.08
CA GLU A 154 -14.28 -24.79 3.94
C GLU A 154 -15.12 -25.67 3.01
N GLY A 155 -14.64 -26.87 2.67
CA GLY A 155 -15.38 -27.80 1.83
C GLY A 155 -16.73 -28.20 2.42
N TRP A 156 -16.76 -28.51 3.72
CA TRP A 156 -18.00 -28.81 4.43
C TRP A 156 -18.92 -27.57 4.52
N HIS A 157 -18.37 -26.40 4.84
CA HIS A 157 -19.13 -25.17 5.01
C HIS A 157 -19.81 -24.72 3.72
N GLU A 158 -19.17 -24.85 2.55
CA GLU A 158 -19.82 -24.48 1.30
C GLU A 158 -21.03 -25.36 1.00
N ILE A 159 -20.93 -26.68 1.28
CA ILE A 159 -22.06 -27.60 1.14
C ILE A 159 -23.19 -27.24 2.12
N GLU A 160 -22.86 -27.05 3.40
CA GLU A 160 -23.85 -26.70 4.42
C GLU A 160 -24.52 -25.35 4.10
N HIS A 161 -23.76 -24.36 3.70
CA HIS A 161 -24.29 -23.03 3.40
C HIS A 161 -25.19 -23.02 2.16
N ASP A 162 -24.87 -23.78 1.12
CA ASP A 162 -25.72 -23.86 -0.07
C ASP A 162 -26.98 -24.71 0.18
N MET A 163 -26.79 -25.92 0.70
CA MET A 163 -27.86 -26.91 0.84
C MET A 163 -28.76 -26.65 2.05
N ARG A 164 -28.26 -25.99 3.12
CA ARG A 164 -29.01 -25.68 4.34
C ARG A 164 -29.36 -24.21 4.47
N TYR A 165 -28.38 -23.32 4.45
CA TYR A 165 -28.64 -21.90 4.71
C TYR A 165 -29.35 -21.18 3.55
N LYS A 166 -29.02 -21.52 2.30
CA LYS A 166 -29.61 -20.90 1.11
C LYS A 166 -30.74 -21.70 0.46
N SER A 167 -31.15 -22.82 1.07
CA SER A 167 -32.17 -23.69 0.50
C SER A 167 -33.47 -22.92 0.25
N PRO A 168 -34.01 -22.92 -0.99
CA PRO A 168 -35.30 -22.30 -1.27
C PRO A 168 -36.47 -23.04 -0.60
N TYR A 169 -36.21 -24.25 -0.10
CA TYR A 169 -37.16 -25.12 0.58
C TYR A 169 -37.10 -24.98 2.12
N GLY A 170 -36.22 -24.10 2.65
CA GLY A 170 -36.10 -23.84 4.09
C GLY A 170 -35.83 -25.11 4.93
N ASP A 171 -36.43 -25.17 6.11
CA ASP A 171 -36.28 -26.29 7.05
C ASP A 171 -36.92 -27.60 6.55
N ASP A 172 -37.87 -27.53 5.61
CA ASP A 172 -38.57 -28.71 5.06
C ASP A 172 -37.64 -29.64 4.26
N PHE A 173 -36.51 -29.13 3.77
CA PHE A 173 -35.52 -29.94 3.04
C PHE A 173 -34.72 -30.88 3.95
N TRP A 174 -34.52 -30.51 5.22
CA TRP A 174 -33.63 -31.22 6.13
C TRP A 174 -34.38 -31.99 7.21
N ARG A 175 -34.09 -33.29 7.33
CA ARG A 175 -34.48 -34.10 8.50
C ARG A 175 -33.45 -33.96 9.62
N GLU A 176 -33.90 -33.89 10.88
CA GLU A 176 -33.02 -33.69 12.04
C GLU A 176 -31.91 -34.74 12.18
N ASP A 177 -32.22 -36.01 11.90
CA ASP A 177 -31.26 -37.13 11.94
C ASP A 177 -30.13 -36.97 10.90
N LEU A 178 -30.48 -36.57 9.68
CA LEU A 178 -29.51 -36.29 8.61
C LEU A 178 -28.76 -34.98 8.85
N SER A 179 -29.40 -33.99 9.48
CA SER A 179 -28.76 -32.75 9.88
C SER A 179 -27.65 -33.00 10.91
N ARG A 180 -27.94 -33.85 11.90
CA ARG A 180 -26.95 -34.34 12.89
C ARG A 180 -25.85 -35.14 12.21
N THR A 181 -26.18 -36.00 11.24
CA THR A 181 -25.19 -36.76 10.47
C THR A 181 -24.22 -35.85 9.73
N LEU A 182 -24.71 -34.76 9.11
CA LEU A 182 -23.83 -33.78 8.46
C LEU A 182 -22.88 -33.11 9.47
N ASN A 183 -23.34 -32.80 10.69
CA ASN A 183 -22.47 -32.28 11.75
C ASN A 183 -21.45 -33.33 12.23
N SER A 184 -21.79 -34.63 12.21
CA SER A 184 -20.81 -35.69 12.46
C SER A 184 -19.76 -35.81 11.36
N VAL A 185 -20.08 -35.46 10.10
CA VAL A 185 -19.07 -35.35 9.04
C VAL A 185 -18.06 -34.25 9.36
N LEU A 186 -18.50 -33.10 9.87
CA LEU A 186 -17.60 -32.03 10.32
C LEU A 186 -16.65 -32.53 11.42
N ALA A 187 -17.16 -33.26 12.42
CA ALA A 187 -16.34 -33.83 13.49
C ALA A 187 -15.23 -34.76 12.94
N ASN A 188 -15.56 -35.60 11.95
CA ASN A 188 -14.58 -36.45 11.29
C ASN A 188 -13.52 -35.64 10.52
N LEU A 189 -13.92 -34.55 9.87
CA LEU A 189 -13.00 -33.68 9.14
C LEU A 189 -12.03 -32.96 10.09
N GLU A 190 -12.51 -32.46 11.23
CA GLU A 190 -11.65 -31.88 12.28
C GLU A 190 -10.67 -32.93 12.84
N LEU A 191 -11.13 -34.16 13.05
CA LEU A 191 -10.27 -35.27 13.46
C LEU A 191 -9.20 -35.60 12.39
N CYS A 192 -9.55 -35.54 11.11
CA CYS A 192 -8.60 -35.73 10.01
C CYS A 192 -7.53 -34.64 10.00
N ASP A 193 -7.91 -33.36 10.19
CA ASP A 193 -6.98 -32.24 10.27
C ASP A 193 -5.99 -32.43 11.44
N TRP A 194 -6.48 -32.80 12.63
CA TRP A 194 -5.65 -33.08 13.80
C TRP A 194 -4.72 -34.30 13.60
N THR A 195 -5.26 -35.40 13.08
CA THR A 195 -4.49 -36.64 12.85
C THR A 195 -3.38 -36.42 11.84
N THR A 196 -3.63 -35.59 10.81
CA THR A 196 -2.63 -35.22 9.81
C THR A 196 -1.42 -34.55 10.46
N LEU A 197 -1.63 -33.62 11.40
CA LEU A 197 -0.53 -32.98 12.15
C LEU A 197 0.30 -34.00 12.93
N ASN A 198 -0.35 -34.91 13.65
CA ASN A 198 0.34 -35.94 14.42
C ASN A 198 1.19 -36.88 13.58
N VAL A 199 0.76 -37.21 12.35
CA VAL A 199 1.58 -38.00 11.41
C VAL A 199 2.88 -37.28 11.11
N PHE A 200 2.83 -35.98 10.83
CA PHE A 200 4.03 -35.18 10.55
C PHE A 200 4.91 -34.97 11.77
N GLU A 201 4.35 -34.84 12.97
CA GLU A 201 5.14 -34.80 14.21
C GLU A 201 5.91 -36.11 14.44
N LYS A 202 5.25 -37.26 14.25
CA LYS A 202 5.91 -38.58 14.34
C LYS A 202 6.97 -38.79 13.26
N LEU A 203 6.72 -38.30 12.04
CA LEU A 203 7.72 -38.33 10.97
C LEU A 203 8.93 -37.46 11.30
N ALA A 204 8.71 -36.26 11.87
CA ALA A 204 9.80 -35.38 12.28
C ALA A 204 10.66 -36.05 13.37
N ASP A 205 10.04 -36.69 14.36
CA ASP A 205 10.73 -37.42 15.43
C ASP A 205 11.52 -38.64 14.90
N TYR A 206 10.90 -39.43 14.01
CA TYR A 206 11.56 -40.55 13.34
C TYR A 206 12.78 -40.08 12.54
N HIS A 207 12.63 -39.04 11.70
CA HIS A 207 13.71 -38.53 10.88
C HIS A 207 14.81 -37.83 11.70
N TYR A 208 14.46 -37.22 12.84
CA TYR A 208 15.44 -36.71 13.80
C TYR A 208 16.31 -37.84 14.36
N THR A 209 15.68 -38.93 14.84
CA THR A 209 16.37 -40.09 15.41
C THR A 209 17.30 -40.77 14.39
N GLU A 210 16.87 -40.83 13.13
CA GLU A 210 17.63 -41.37 12.01
C GLU A 210 18.67 -40.41 11.43
N ARG A 211 18.83 -39.20 12.00
CA ARG A 211 19.72 -38.13 11.48
C ARG A 211 19.46 -37.73 10.02
N LYS A 212 18.20 -37.85 9.58
CA LYS A 212 17.75 -37.44 8.23
C LYS A 212 17.24 -36.00 8.28
N TRP A 213 18.17 -35.05 8.39
CA TRP A 213 17.88 -33.64 8.71
C TRP A 213 16.92 -32.95 7.74
N GLU A 214 17.08 -33.13 6.43
CA GLU A 214 16.17 -32.54 5.44
C GLU A 214 14.73 -33.05 5.61
N MET A 215 14.55 -34.36 5.78
CA MET A 215 13.24 -34.99 5.97
C MET A 215 12.62 -34.56 7.31
N MET A 216 13.45 -34.41 8.36
CA MET A 216 13.03 -33.86 9.65
C MET A 216 12.50 -32.44 9.49
N LEU A 217 13.24 -31.54 8.83
CA LEU A 217 12.81 -30.16 8.57
C LEU A 217 11.52 -30.12 7.75
N LYS A 218 11.40 -30.97 6.71
CA LYS A 218 10.20 -31.06 5.88
C LYS A 218 8.96 -31.41 6.70
N ALA A 219 9.06 -32.44 7.54
CA ALA A 219 7.96 -32.91 8.38
C ALA A 219 7.63 -31.93 9.52
N LYS A 220 8.65 -31.32 10.14
CA LYS A 220 8.49 -30.38 11.25
C LYS A 220 7.84 -29.06 10.81
N PHE A 221 8.31 -28.47 9.71
CA PHE A 221 7.90 -27.12 9.32
C PHE A 221 6.71 -27.09 8.36
N ARG A 222 6.52 -28.14 7.56
CA ARG A 222 5.37 -28.26 6.64
C ARG A 222 5.20 -27.01 5.77
N LEU A 223 6.29 -26.54 5.17
CA LEU A 223 6.30 -25.37 4.27
C LEU A 223 6.40 -25.79 2.81
N ARG A 224 6.10 -24.85 1.91
CA ARG A 224 6.41 -24.96 0.48
C ARG A 224 7.90 -24.71 0.25
N PHE A 225 8.70 -25.75 0.51
CA PHE A 225 10.12 -25.73 0.19
C PHE A 225 10.35 -25.74 -1.32
N ASP A 226 11.37 -25.00 -1.79
CA ASP A 226 11.92 -25.16 -3.13
C ASP A 226 12.65 -26.52 -3.24
N LEU A 227 12.93 -26.96 -4.46
CA LEU A 227 13.54 -28.25 -4.78
C LEU A 227 15.03 -28.36 -4.41
N GLU A 228 15.60 -27.32 -3.82
CA GLU A 228 17.00 -27.30 -3.40
C GLU A 228 17.18 -28.17 -2.15
N PRO A 229 18.08 -29.18 -2.18
CA PRO A 229 18.32 -30.04 -1.03
C PRO A 229 19.06 -29.29 0.08
N LEU A 230 18.99 -29.83 1.30
CA LEU A 230 19.79 -29.33 2.41
C LEU A 230 21.29 -29.56 2.11
N ALA A 231 22.09 -28.51 2.28
CA ALA A 231 23.52 -28.56 1.98
C ALA A 231 24.24 -29.60 2.83
N GLY A 232 25.18 -30.34 2.20
CA GLY A 232 25.93 -31.41 2.85
C GLY A 232 26.75 -30.91 4.05
N GLU A 233 27.26 -29.69 3.98
CA GLU A 233 28.00 -29.02 5.05
C GLU A 233 27.13 -28.76 6.29
N ILE A 234 25.84 -28.45 6.08
CA ILE A 234 24.88 -28.32 7.19
C ILE A 234 24.60 -29.70 7.79
N CYS A 235 24.37 -30.72 6.96
CA CYS A 235 24.16 -32.09 7.44
C CYS A 235 25.34 -32.57 8.30
N GLN A 236 26.57 -32.41 7.80
CA GLN A 236 27.78 -32.77 8.54
C GLN A 236 27.89 -31.99 9.87
N PHE A 237 27.58 -30.69 9.84
CA PHE A 237 27.58 -29.89 11.07
C PHE A 237 26.58 -30.43 12.10
N LEU A 238 25.37 -30.82 11.69
CA LEU A 238 24.36 -31.36 12.60
C LEU A 238 24.72 -32.76 13.12
N ASP A 239 25.38 -33.59 12.32
CA ASP A 239 25.86 -34.92 12.74
C ASP A 239 26.94 -34.84 13.83
N GLU A 240 27.79 -33.81 13.75
CA GLU A 240 28.88 -33.54 14.70
C GLU A 240 28.41 -32.81 15.97
N ASN A 241 27.27 -32.11 15.94
CA ASN A 241 26.83 -31.20 16.99
C ASN A 241 25.38 -31.47 17.42
N GLU A 242 25.22 -32.46 18.31
CA GLU A 242 23.91 -32.95 18.77
C GLU A 242 23.04 -31.87 19.45
N GLU A 243 23.65 -30.96 20.21
CA GLU A 243 22.94 -29.84 20.85
C GLU A 243 22.28 -28.91 19.81
N ALA A 244 23.00 -28.59 18.72
CA ALA A 244 22.46 -27.77 17.64
C ALA A 244 21.35 -28.51 16.89
N ALA A 245 21.54 -29.79 16.59
CA ALA A 245 20.52 -30.63 15.96
C ALA A 245 19.24 -30.73 16.80
N TYR A 246 19.37 -30.97 18.11
CA TYR A 246 18.25 -31.02 19.04
C TYR A 246 17.50 -29.68 19.10
N CYS A 247 18.23 -28.56 19.11
CA CYS A 247 17.63 -27.24 19.10
C CYS A 247 16.80 -26.99 17.82
N LEU A 248 17.34 -27.34 16.65
CA LEU A 248 16.62 -27.27 15.37
C LEU A 248 15.37 -28.17 15.36
N TYR A 249 15.45 -29.36 15.95
CA TYR A 249 14.32 -30.27 16.07
C TYR A 249 13.25 -29.77 17.05
N ARG A 250 13.62 -29.12 18.15
CA ARG A 250 12.68 -28.68 19.20
C ARG A 250 12.18 -27.26 19.06
N CYS A 251 12.71 -26.47 18.14
CA CYS A 251 12.31 -25.07 17.98
C CYS A 251 10.80 -24.89 17.75
N ASN A 252 10.25 -23.79 18.25
CA ASN A 252 8.85 -23.46 18.08
C ASN A 252 8.58 -23.01 16.63
N ARG A 253 7.62 -23.68 15.96
CA ARG A 253 7.33 -23.42 14.54
C ARG A 253 6.85 -21.96 14.30
N PRO A 254 5.84 -21.45 15.02
CA PRO A 254 5.45 -20.04 14.92
C PRO A 254 6.62 -19.05 15.05
N GLU A 255 7.51 -19.22 16.04
CA GLU A 255 8.67 -18.35 16.24
C GLU A 255 9.58 -18.30 15.01
N VAL A 256 9.86 -19.46 14.40
CA VAL A 256 10.69 -19.55 13.19
C VAL A 256 10.00 -18.89 12.00
N LEU A 257 8.70 -19.09 11.81
CA LEU A 257 7.97 -18.46 10.70
C LEU A 257 7.92 -16.94 10.85
N PHE A 258 7.74 -16.42 12.08
CA PHE A 258 7.83 -14.99 12.32
C PHE A 258 9.26 -14.45 12.18
N ALA A 259 10.27 -15.23 12.54
CA ALA A 259 11.67 -14.86 12.28
C ALA A 259 11.95 -14.82 10.77
N LEU A 260 11.47 -15.80 10.00
CA LEU A 260 11.58 -15.85 8.55
C LEU A 260 10.94 -14.61 7.90
N LEU A 261 9.76 -14.18 8.37
CA LEU A 261 9.11 -12.96 7.87
C LEU A 261 9.88 -11.67 8.18
N ARG A 262 10.69 -11.67 9.27
CA ARG A 262 11.57 -10.55 9.67
C ARG A 262 12.92 -10.57 8.96
N ASP A 263 13.40 -11.74 8.56
CA ASP A 263 14.71 -11.96 7.94
C ASP A 263 14.71 -11.48 6.48
N GLY A 264 14.64 -10.16 6.27
CA GLY A 264 14.73 -9.53 4.96
C GLY A 264 13.72 -10.06 3.94
N TYR A 265 14.05 -9.91 2.65
CA TYR A 265 13.27 -10.44 1.54
C TYR A 265 13.98 -11.68 0.97
N HIS A 266 13.25 -12.79 0.89
CA HIS A 266 13.66 -14.03 0.24
C HIS A 266 12.65 -14.41 -0.85
N GLU A 267 13.15 -14.80 -2.03
CA GLU A 267 12.30 -15.26 -3.12
C GLU A 267 11.90 -16.73 -2.99
N LYS A 268 12.76 -17.54 -2.36
CA LYS A 268 12.64 -18.99 -2.26
C LYS A 268 12.81 -19.41 -0.81
N ILE A 269 12.01 -20.38 -0.38
CA ILE A 269 12.13 -20.99 0.95
C ILE A 269 12.85 -22.32 0.77
N THR A 270 14.11 -22.36 1.17
CA THR A 270 14.94 -23.57 1.11
C THR A 270 15.20 -24.11 2.51
N TYR A 271 15.62 -25.37 2.62
CA TYR A 271 16.03 -25.93 3.90
C TYR A 271 17.21 -25.15 4.50
N ASN A 272 18.15 -24.72 3.65
CA ASN A 272 19.30 -23.89 4.02
C ASN A 272 18.86 -22.57 4.66
N LEU A 273 17.86 -21.88 4.08
CA LEU A 273 17.30 -20.66 4.64
C LEU A 273 16.66 -20.89 6.01
N ILE A 274 15.87 -21.96 6.16
CA ILE A 274 15.23 -22.27 7.45
C ILE A 274 16.27 -22.53 8.54
N VAL A 275 17.34 -23.28 8.24
CA VAL A 275 18.44 -23.51 9.19
C VAL A 275 19.11 -22.20 9.59
N LYS A 276 19.40 -21.32 8.62
CA LYS A 276 19.94 -19.97 8.87
C LYS A 276 19.04 -19.16 9.80
N VAL A 277 17.74 -19.08 9.51
CA VAL A 277 16.76 -18.33 10.32
C VAL A 277 16.68 -18.87 11.74
N ILE A 278 16.63 -20.20 11.91
CA ILE A 278 16.63 -20.83 13.24
C ILE A 278 17.91 -20.44 13.98
N ASN A 279 19.09 -20.64 13.38
CA ASN A 279 20.38 -20.35 13.99
C ASN A 279 20.51 -18.89 14.45
N ASP A 280 20.05 -17.96 13.62
CA ASP A 280 20.26 -16.53 13.84
C ASP A 280 19.26 -15.93 14.84
N SER A 281 18.03 -16.45 14.90
CA SER A 281 16.92 -15.78 15.60
C SER A 281 16.25 -16.58 16.70
N VAL A 282 16.33 -17.92 16.69
CA VAL A 282 15.54 -18.78 17.58
C VAL A 282 16.41 -19.72 18.41
N ALA A 283 17.53 -20.15 17.85
CA ALA A 283 18.42 -21.14 18.46
C ALA A 283 18.89 -20.69 19.84
N ASP A 284 18.95 -21.63 20.78
CA ASP A 284 19.54 -21.45 22.11
C ASP A 284 20.47 -22.63 22.42
N TYR A 285 21.73 -22.48 21.99
CA TYR A 285 22.84 -23.41 22.20
C TYR A 285 24.16 -22.63 22.14
N GLU A 286 25.29 -23.32 22.38
CA GLU A 286 26.61 -22.70 22.54
C GLU A 286 26.93 -21.63 21.45
N PRO A 287 27.31 -20.39 21.84
CA PRO A 287 27.59 -19.30 20.89
C PRO A 287 28.67 -19.59 19.85
N LYS A 288 29.65 -20.46 20.16
CA LYS A 288 30.69 -20.86 19.20
C LYS A 288 30.10 -21.69 18.05
N LEU A 289 29.20 -22.61 18.36
CA LEU A 289 28.49 -23.42 17.38
C LEU A 289 27.59 -22.55 16.50
N LYS A 290 26.87 -21.59 17.09
CA LYS A 290 26.05 -20.63 16.33
C LYS A 290 26.85 -19.86 15.28
N ARG A 291 28.04 -19.38 15.65
CA ARG A 291 28.95 -18.67 14.73
C ARG A 291 29.47 -19.58 13.61
N LYS A 292 29.78 -20.84 13.93
CA LYS A 292 30.23 -21.84 12.95
C LYS A 292 29.12 -22.15 11.93
N LEU A 293 27.88 -22.38 12.39
CA LEU A 293 26.75 -22.63 11.51
C LEU A 293 26.34 -21.38 10.70
N ALA A 294 26.35 -20.19 11.31
CA ALA A 294 26.09 -18.94 10.59
C ALA A 294 27.05 -18.74 9.40
N LYS A 295 28.34 -19.07 9.59
CA LYS A 295 29.33 -19.00 8.52
C LYS A 295 29.00 -19.98 7.37
N ILE A 296 28.67 -21.23 7.70
CA ILE A 296 28.27 -22.25 6.72
C ILE A 296 27.07 -21.76 5.91
N CYS A 297 26.01 -21.30 6.58
CA CYS A 297 24.79 -20.80 5.92
C CYS A 297 25.07 -19.58 5.02
N HIS A 298 25.93 -18.66 5.46
CA HIS A 298 26.31 -17.48 4.68
C HIS A 298 27.04 -17.85 3.38
N ASP A 299 27.91 -18.86 3.43
CA ASP A 299 28.66 -19.30 2.27
C ASP A 299 27.77 -20.04 1.24
N ILE A 300 26.77 -20.80 1.71
CA ILE A 300 25.82 -21.53 0.84
C ILE A 300 24.85 -20.59 0.11
N LEU A 301 24.30 -19.57 0.79
CA LEU A 301 23.23 -18.73 0.25
C LEU A 301 23.71 -17.64 -0.75
N LYS A 302 24.98 -17.68 -1.17
CA LYS A 302 25.55 -16.76 -2.16
C LYS A 302 25.25 -17.25 -3.60
N VAL A 303 24.22 -16.64 -4.24
CA VAL A 303 24.15 -16.19 -5.66
C VAL A 303 23.12 -16.84 -6.64
N GLU A 304 22.52 -15.94 -7.46
CA GLU A 304 21.89 -16.02 -8.81
C GLU A 304 20.40 -16.41 -9.04
N LYS A 305 19.62 -15.47 -9.61
CA LYS A 305 18.22 -15.62 -10.05
C LYS A 305 18.14 -15.96 -11.56
N PRO A 306 17.41 -17.01 -12.00
CA PRO A 306 17.07 -17.20 -13.42
C PRO A 306 15.56 -17.07 -13.74
N GLN A 307 15.26 -16.45 -14.90
CA GLN A 307 13.94 -16.15 -15.47
C GLN A 307 13.30 -17.31 -16.27
N ARG A 308 11.95 -17.35 -16.36
CA ARG A 308 11.14 -18.28 -17.18
C ARG A 308 10.15 -17.49 -18.07
N ASN A 309 9.98 -17.88 -19.35
CA ASN A 309 9.12 -17.20 -20.33
C ASN A 309 7.92 -18.09 -20.77
N GLU A 310 6.70 -17.54 -20.75
CA GLU A 310 5.50 -18.01 -21.46
C GLU A 310 5.06 -16.91 -22.46
N ARG A 311 4.53 -17.30 -23.63
CA ARG A 311 4.12 -16.37 -24.71
C ARG A 311 2.80 -15.66 -24.36
N LEU A 312 2.83 -14.32 -24.34
CA LEU A 312 1.72 -13.43 -24.01
C LEU A 312 1.08 -12.80 -25.27
N GLU A 313 -0.25 -12.71 -25.30
CA GLU A 313 -1.01 -11.83 -26.19
C GLU A 313 -0.92 -10.37 -25.68
N LEU A 314 -0.81 -9.40 -26.60
CA LEU A 314 -0.62 -7.98 -26.26
C LEU A 314 -1.96 -7.22 -26.27
N ASN A 315 -2.27 -6.55 -25.17
CA ASN A 315 -3.40 -5.62 -25.02
C ASN A 315 -2.92 -4.16 -24.97
N PRO A 316 -3.75 -3.17 -25.35
CA PRO A 316 -3.45 -1.75 -25.15
C PRO A 316 -3.24 -1.40 -23.67
N LEU A 317 -2.36 -0.45 -23.39
CA LEU A 317 -2.11 0.06 -22.03
C LEU A 317 -3.02 1.25 -21.72
N ASP A 318 -3.56 1.29 -20.50
CA ASP A 318 -4.22 2.45 -19.90
C ASP A 318 -3.18 3.47 -19.42
N VAL A 319 -3.51 4.77 -19.49
CA VAL A 319 -2.62 5.87 -19.09
C VAL A 319 -3.14 6.53 -17.81
N THR A 320 -2.31 6.56 -16.77
CA THR A 320 -2.65 7.20 -15.50
C THR A 320 -1.70 8.38 -15.20
N PRO A 321 -2.23 9.61 -15.01
CA PRO A 321 -1.46 10.77 -14.58
C PRO A 321 -0.82 10.58 -13.19
N SER A 322 0.42 11.05 -13.03
CA SER A 322 1.20 10.85 -11.80
C SER A 322 1.79 12.14 -11.20
N PHE A 323 2.04 13.16 -12.03
CA PHE A 323 2.44 14.50 -11.59
C PHE A 323 2.22 15.48 -12.74
N GLN A 324 1.57 16.62 -12.50
CA GLN A 324 1.60 17.76 -13.40
C GLN A 324 2.04 19.04 -12.69
N LEU A 325 2.67 19.92 -13.46
CA LEU A 325 3.08 21.24 -13.00
C LEU A 325 2.92 22.23 -14.15
N LYS A 326 2.25 23.35 -13.89
CA LYS A 326 2.12 24.47 -14.81
C LYS A 326 2.46 25.77 -14.09
N VAL A 327 3.58 26.37 -14.47
CA VAL A 327 4.13 27.56 -13.82
C VAL A 327 4.77 28.51 -14.84
N THR A 328 4.89 29.78 -14.46
CA THR A 328 5.72 30.75 -15.17
C THR A 328 7.06 30.84 -14.46
N LEU A 329 8.17 30.89 -15.18
CA LEU A 329 9.48 31.12 -14.58
C LEU A 329 9.60 32.58 -14.14
N SER A 330 10.21 32.82 -12.99
CA SER A 330 10.49 34.19 -12.53
C SER A 330 11.52 34.85 -13.45
N HIS A 331 11.35 36.15 -13.71
CA HIS A 331 12.24 36.93 -14.57
C HIS A 331 12.93 38.02 -13.74
N ASP A 332 14.25 38.07 -13.78
CA ASP A 332 15.04 39.19 -13.27
C ASP A 332 15.18 40.24 -14.38
N PRO A 333 14.65 41.46 -14.24
CA PRO A 333 14.74 42.49 -15.27
C PRO A 333 16.17 42.88 -15.66
N GLN A 334 17.17 42.50 -14.86
CA GLN A 334 18.59 42.72 -15.18
C GLN A 334 19.20 41.62 -16.06
N ARG A 335 18.50 40.51 -16.29
CA ARG A 335 18.96 39.35 -17.08
C ARG A 335 18.24 39.27 -18.41
N ASP A 336 18.87 38.61 -19.38
CA ASP A 336 18.21 38.32 -20.66
C ASP A 336 17.27 37.12 -20.52
N LEU A 337 16.03 37.29 -20.95
CA LEU A 337 15.00 36.24 -20.91
C LEU A 337 15.40 35.02 -21.75
N ASN A 338 16.19 35.19 -22.82
CA ASN A 338 16.69 34.04 -23.58
C ASN A 338 17.71 33.23 -22.78
N GLU A 339 18.57 33.87 -21.99
CA GLU A 339 19.54 33.16 -21.14
C GLU A 339 18.83 32.32 -20.07
N GLU A 340 17.75 32.85 -19.48
CA GLU A 340 16.91 32.12 -18.52
C GLU A 340 16.23 30.92 -19.19
N PHE A 341 15.68 31.10 -20.40
CA PHE A 341 15.09 30.02 -21.20
C PHE A 341 16.11 28.94 -21.53
N LEU A 342 17.30 29.30 -22.04
CA LEU A 342 18.37 28.35 -22.34
C LEU A 342 18.88 27.64 -21.09
N THR A 343 18.91 28.33 -19.95
CA THR A 343 19.26 27.73 -18.66
C THR A 343 18.24 26.66 -18.23
N ALA A 344 16.94 26.94 -18.40
CA ALA A 344 15.90 25.95 -18.13
C ALA A 344 16.00 24.72 -19.06
N VAL A 345 16.25 24.95 -20.36
CA VAL A 345 16.50 23.88 -21.35
C VAL A 345 17.67 22.99 -20.91
N LYS A 346 18.79 23.59 -20.49
CA LYS A 346 19.96 22.85 -20.00
C LYS A 346 19.68 21.96 -18.80
N PHE A 347 18.87 22.40 -17.84
CA PHE A 347 18.49 21.55 -16.71
C PHE A 347 17.65 20.34 -17.14
N ILE A 348 16.71 20.54 -18.07
CA ILE A 348 15.85 19.47 -18.58
C ILE A 348 16.68 18.47 -19.41
N ALA A 349 17.53 18.97 -20.30
CA ALA A 349 18.43 18.15 -21.11
C ALA A 349 19.46 17.40 -20.24
N GLY A 350 20.07 18.06 -19.26
CA GLY A 350 21.01 17.44 -18.32
C GLY A 350 20.37 16.33 -17.49
N TRP A 351 19.11 16.47 -17.10
CA TRP A 351 18.36 15.39 -16.48
C TRP A 351 18.17 14.19 -17.41
N ALA A 352 17.83 14.42 -18.69
CA ALA A 352 17.69 13.34 -19.68
C ALA A 352 19.03 12.65 -19.96
N GLN A 353 20.11 13.43 -20.13
CA GLN A 353 21.49 12.96 -20.26
C GLN A 353 21.88 12.06 -19.08
N GLY A 354 21.65 12.49 -17.83
CA GLY A 354 21.97 11.69 -16.66
C GLY A 354 21.15 10.39 -16.54
N ARG A 355 19.90 10.39 -17.02
CA ARG A 355 19.05 9.18 -17.05
C ARG A 355 19.49 8.18 -18.11
N LEU A 356 20.00 8.65 -19.24
CA LEU A 356 20.38 7.84 -20.39
C LEU A 356 21.90 7.72 -20.59
N GLN A 357 22.70 8.16 -19.62
CA GLN A 357 24.17 8.23 -19.75
C GLN A 357 24.84 6.89 -20.12
N ASN A 358 24.23 5.76 -19.74
CA ASN A 358 24.75 4.42 -20.03
C ASN A 358 24.16 3.81 -21.30
N ILE A 359 23.30 4.56 -22.01
CA ILE A 359 22.48 4.09 -23.12
C ILE A 359 22.81 4.90 -24.39
N VAL A 360 22.77 6.23 -24.31
CA VAL A 360 23.05 7.10 -25.44
C VAL A 360 23.82 8.34 -25.01
N GLU A 361 24.85 8.67 -25.80
CA GLU A 361 25.61 9.91 -25.70
C GLU A 361 25.12 10.95 -26.71
N GLY A 362 25.40 12.23 -26.45
CA GLY A 362 25.12 13.28 -27.43
C GLY A 362 23.68 13.81 -27.47
N ILE A 363 22.86 13.56 -26.44
CA ILE A 363 21.57 14.25 -26.29
C ILE A 363 21.85 15.77 -26.22
N PRO A 364 21.25 16.59 -27.08
CA PRO A 364 21.55 18.02 -27.13
C PRO A 364 21.06 18.76 -25.88
N ASP A 365 21.85 19.72 -25.42
CA ASP A 365 21.51 20.65 -24.34
C ASP A 365 20.96 21.99 -24.84
N THR A 366 20.67 22.06 -26.14
CA THR A 366 20.09 23.20 -26.84
C THR A 366 18.73 22.85 -27.43
N PRO A 367 17.86 23.85 -27.71
CA PRO A 367 16.55 23.61 -28.27
C PRO A 367 16.63 23.32 -29.77
N ILE A 368 17.09 22.10 -30.10
CA ILE A 368 17.12 21.53 -31.45
C ILE A 368 16.38 20.20 -31.47
N ASP A 369 15.85 19.83 -32.64
CA ASP A 369 15.16 18.57 -32.80
C ASP A 369 16.13 17.38 -32.62
N TYR A 370 15.69 16.38 -31.86
CA TYR A 370 16.45 15.16 -31.60
C TYR A 370 15.50 14.01 -31.30
N GLU A 371 15.80 12.82 -31.80
CA GLU A 371 15.00 11.63 -31.56
C GLU A 371 15.91 10.43 -31.31
N TYR A 372 15.60 9.66 -30.29
CA TYR A 372 16.28 8.43 -29.91
C TYR A 372 15.24 7.36 -29.60
N HIS A 373 15.45 6.17 -30.15
CA HIS A 373 14.57 5.04 -29.95
C HIS A 373 15.38 3.74 -29.81
N GLU A 374 15.23 3.07 -28.68
CA GLU A 374 15.76 1.73 -28.40
C GLU A 374 14.71 0.90 -27.65
N ALA A 375 14.87 -0.42 -27.60
CA ALA A 375 13.94 -1.29 -26.89
C ALA A 375 13.77 -0.84 -25.43
N GLY A 376 12.55 -0.42 -25.06
CA GLY A 376 12.22 0.03 -23.71
C GLY A 376 12.58 1.47 -23.40
N TYR A 377 13.15 2.24 -24.34
CA TYR A 377 13.53 3.65 -24.14
C TYR A 377 13.20 4.49 -25.38
N TYR A 378 12.49 5.59 -25.18
CA TYR A 378 12.19 6.56 -26.24
C TYR A 378 12.41 7.97 -25.72
N LEU A 379 13.14 8.79 -26.48
CA LEU A 379 13.37 10.19 -26.17
C LEU A 379 13.19 11.03 -27.44
N GLN A 380 12.31 12.02 -27.36
CA GLN A 380 12.11 13.01 -28.42
C GLN A 380 12.24 14.41 -27.85
N ILE A 381 13.03 15.24 -28.52
CA ILE A 381 13.14 16.67 -28.30
C ILE A 381 12.66 17.36 -29.57
N LEU A 382 11.71 18.28 -29.41
CA LEU A 382 11.29 19.21 -30.44
C LEU A 382 11.70 20.61 -29.97
N GLY A 383 12.63 21.23 -30.68
CA GLY A 383 13.30 22.43 -30.21
C GLY A 383 13.43 23.48 -31.31
N ASN A 384 13.07 24.72 -30.98
CA ASN A 384 13.26 25.85 -31.89
C ASN A 384 13.73 27.07 -31.11
N ILE A 385 15.02 27.39 -31.26
CA ILE A 385 15.68 28.53 -30.60
C ILE A 385 14.99 29.85 -30.95
N SER A 386 14.73 30.08 -32.24
CA SER A 386 14.15 31.34 -32.74
C SER A 386 12.73 31.57 -32.23
N LEU A 387 11.94 30.50 -32.11
CA LEU A 387 10.57 30.56 -31.58
C LEU A 387 10.51 30.50 -30.05
N GLY A 388 11.64 30.27 -29.36
CA GLY A 388 11.66 30.12 -27.91
C GLY A 388 10.84 28.91 -27.44
N PHE A 389 10.85 27.83 -28.21
CA PHE A 389 10.08 26.61 -27.95
C PHE A 389 11.00 25.42 -27.66
N TYR A 390 10.67 24.65 -26.63
CA TYR A 390 11.34 23.40 -26.31
C TYR A 390 10.34 22.40 -25.74
N LYS A 391 10.28 21.21 -26.32
CA LYS A 391 9.48 20.11 -25.80
C LYS A 391 10.33 18.85 -25.73
N LEU A 392 10.40 18.23 -24.56
CA LEU A 392 11.01 16.93 -24.35
C LEU A 392 9.93 15.91 -23.99
N THR A 393 9.93 14.75 -24.64
CA THR A 393 9.10 13.58 -24.31
C THR A 393 10.03 12.40 -24.09
N PHE A 394 10.01 11.84 -22.89
CA PHE A 394 10.83 10.70 -22.49
C PHE A 394 9.95 9.57 -21.99
N GLU A 395 10.12 8.38 -22.56
CA GLU A 395 9.41 7.16 -22.18
C GLU A 395 10.42 6.07 -21.82
N HIS A 396 10.17 5.32 -20.75
CA HIS A 396 10.98 4.16 -20.40
C HIS A 396 10.16 3.05 -19.72
N ALA A 397 10.52 1.80 -20.01
CA ALA A 397 9.96 0.65 -19.31
C ALA A 397 10.43 0.61 -17.84
N ASP A 398 9.52 0.24 -16.94
CA ASP A 398 9.83 0.06 -15.53
C ASP A 398 10.61 -1.26 -15.31
N ALA A 399 11.74 -1.18 -14.61
CA ALA A 399 12.61 -2.32 -14.36
C ALA A 399 12.07 -3.31 -13.30
N GLU A 400 11.21 -2.84 -12.39
CA GLU A 400 10.66 -3.64 -11.29
C GLU A 400 9.24 -4.13 -11.63
N ARG A 401 8.47 -3.31 -12.36
CA ARG A 401 7.03 -3.52 -12.59
C ARG A 401 6.76 -3.95 -14.02
N LYS A 402 6.48 -5.25 -14.17
CA LYS A 402 6.15 -5.88 -15.47
C LYS A 402 5.03 -5.15 -16.21
N GLY A 403 5.27 -4.69 -17.44
CA GLY A 403 4.23 -4.08 -18.28
C GLY A 403 3.85 -2.64 -17.89
N VAL A 404 4.74 -1.92 -17.18
CA VAL A 404 4.59 -0.48 -16.91
C VAL A 404 5.58 0.30 -17.77
N VAL A 405 5.11 1.37 -18.42
CA VAL A 405 5.96 2.32 -19.15
C VAL A 405 5.74 3.70 -18.56
N TRP A 406 6.79 4.33 -18.06
CA TRP A 406 6.75 5.69 -17.55
C TRP A 406 6.94 6.69 -18.68
N ARG A 407 6.20 7.79 -18.64
CA ARG A 407 6.32 8.89 -19.60
C ARG A 407 6.45 10.22 -18.87
N THR A 408 7.41 11.03 -19.29
CA THR A 408 7.64 12.40 -18.84
C THR A 408 7.66 13.32 -20.04
N LYS A 409 6.80 14.33 -20.02
CA LYS A 409 6.69 15.36 -21.05
C LYS A 409 6.90 16.72 -20.42
N VAL A 410 7.79 17.50 -21.01
CA VAL A 410 8.08 18.88 -20.58
C VAL A 410 7.95 19.80 -21.77
N ILE A 411 7.33 20.96 -21.58
CA ILE A 411 7.21 22.02 -22.57
C ILE A 411 7.67 23.33 -21.94
N LEU A 412 8.55 24.04 -22.63
CA LEU A 412 8.91 25.43 -22.38
C LEU A 412 8.47 26.28 -23.58
N GLU A 413 7.78 27.37 -23.29
CA GLU A 413 7.38 28.39 -24.26
C GLU A 413 7.82 29.76 -23.77
N ARG A 414 8.67 30.43 -24.54
CA ARG A 414 9.10 31.81 -24.27
C ARG A 414 8.32 32.78 -25.14
N SER A 415 7.63 33.70 -24.50
CA SER A 415 7.10 34.93 -25.11
C SER A 415 7.66 36.14 -24.35
N ASP A 416 6.81 36.96 -23.72
CA ASP A 416 7.19 38.00 -22.76
C ASP A 416 7.63 37.41 -21.41
N TYR A 417 7.33 36.13 -21.19
CA TYR A 417 7.69 35.33 -20.03
C TYR A 417 7.91 33.88 -20.48
N ILE A 418 8.51 33.05 -19.61
CA ILE A 418 8.73 31.64 -19.92
C ILE A 418 7.69 30.81 -19.19
N ARG A 419 6.81 30.13 -19.93
CA ARG A 419 5.89 29.14 -19.37
C ARG A 419 6.52 27.77 -19.39
N MET A 420 6.38 27.04 -18.29
CA MET A 420 6.76 25.64 -18.18
C MET A 420 5.54 24.78 -17.87
N LYS A 421 5.38 23.71 -18.65
CA LYS A 421 4.44 22.62 -18.36
C LYS A 421 5.19 21.31 -18.24
N VAL A 422 4.99 20.59 -17.14
CA VAL A 422 5.52 19.24 -16.91
C VAL A 422 4.33 18.31 -16.71
N ASP A 423 4.26 17.25 -17.50
CA ASP A 423 3.26 16.19 -17.42
C ASP A 423 4.00 14.87 -17.25
N CYS A 424 3.74 14.14 -16.17
CA CYS A 424 4.29 12.82 -15.93
C CYS A 424 3.15 11.83 -15.74
N ASP A 425 3.17 10.73 -16.46
CA ASP A 425 2.18 9.67 -16.39
C ASP A 425 2.85 8.31 -16.61
N TYR A 426 2.07 7.24 -16.45
CA TYR A 426 2.54 5.90 -16.77
C TYR A 426 1.44 5.10 -17.44
N CYS A 427 1.86 4.24 -18.36
CA CYS A 427 1.04 3.32 -19.10
C CYS A 427 1.07 1.95 -18.39
N HIS A 428 -0.07 1.30 -18.20
CA HIS A 428 -0.19 -0.01 -17.54
C HIS A 428 -1.32 -0.85 -18.11
N ASN A 429 -1.35 -2.17 -17.84
CA ASN A 429 -2.48 -3.00 -18.26
C ASN A 429 -3.80 -2.55 -17.59
N PRO A 430 -4.95 -2.61 -18.28
CA PRO A 430 -6.24 -2.13 -17.75
C PRO A 430 -6.67 -2.80 -16.45
N ASP A 431 -6.37 -4.10 -16.29
CA ASP A 431 -6.70 -4.87 -15.08
C ASP A 431 -5.78 -4.54 -13.90
N ARG A 432 -4.74 -3.72 -14.12
CA ARG A 432 -3.76 -3.35 -13.10
C ARG A 432 -4.09 -1.96 -12.57
N LEU A 433 -4.82 -1.89 -11.45
CA LEU A 433 -5.07 -0.65 -10.73
C LEU A 433 -3.79 -0.14 -10.07
N ILE A 434 -2.92 0.49 -10.85
CA ILE A 434 -1.71 1.16 -10.36
C ILE A 434 -2.10 2.62 -10.11
N ARG A 435 -1.96 3.14 -8.88
CA ARG A 435 -1.95 4.58 -8.57
C ARG A 435 -0.77 4.88 -7.66
N ASP A 436 0.38 5.07 -8.29
CA ASP A 436 1.67 5.24 -7.63
C ASP A 436 2.14 6.68 -7.56
N SER A 437 2.92 6.96 -6.52
CA SER A 437 3.60 8.25 -6.37
C SER A 437 4.83 8.29 -7.29
N PHE A 438 4.70 8.91 -8.47
CA PHE A 438 5.87 9.27 -9.27
C PHE A 438 6.72 10.30 -8.51
N ASN A 439 8.04 10.13 -8.59
CA ASN A 439 8.98 11.10 -8.07
C ASN A 439 9.17 12.19 -9.11
N LYS A 440 8.68 13.40 -8.78
CA LYS A 440 8.91 14.66 -9.49
C LYS A 440 10.32 14.69 -10.10
N PRO A 441 10.48 15.01 -11.40
CA PRO A 441 11.79 15.06 -12.03
C PRO A 441 12.71 16.09 -11.37
N ARG A 442 13.99 15.75 -11.24
CA ARG A 442 14.98 16.57 -10.52
C ARG A 442 15.16 17.97 -11.12
N PHE A 443 15.03 18.12 -12.44
CA PHE A 443 15.14 19.43 -13.09
C PHE A 443 14.11 20.44 -12.56
N VAL A 444 12.94 19.97 -12.06
CA VAL A 444 11.91 20.86 -11.48
C VAL A 444 12.46 21.59 -10.26
N ASP A 445 13.26 20.94 -9.42
CA ASP A 445 13.89 21.59 -8.26
C ASP A 445 15.10 22.43 -8.65
N GLU A 446 15.80 22.07 -9.73
CA GLU A 446 16.99 22.78 -10.18
C GLU A 446 16.62 24.12 -10.86
N ILE A 447 15.60 24.11 -11.72
CA ILE A 447 15.06 25.33 -12.34
C ILE A 447 14.49 26.24 -11.26
N PHE A 448 13.71 25.71 -10.32
CA PHE A 448 13.14 26.52 -9.24
C PHE A 448 14.23 27.21 -8.40
N ARG A 449 15.28 26.48 -8.02
CA ARG A 449 16.38 27.05 -7.22
C ARG A 449 17.21 28.09 -7.98
N LYS A 450 17.33 27.96 -9.31
CA LYS A 450 18.20 28.82 -10.12
C LYS A 450 17.49 30.04 -10.70
N ILE A 451 16.24 29.87 -11.12
CA ILE A 451 15.43 30.89 -11.82
C ILE A 451 14.27 31.34 -10.93
N GLY A 452 13.57 30.40 -10.29
CA GLY A 452 12.35 30.69 -9.53
C GLY A 452 11.08 30.45 -10.35
N TYR A 453 9.96 30.30 -9.64
CA TYR A 453 8.63 30.17 -10.22
C TYR A 453 7.71 31.26 -9.72
N THR A 454 6.82 31.68 -10.59
CA THR A 454 5.76 32.63 -10.33
C THR A 454 4.43 31.98 -10.74
N ASP A 455 3.51 31.95 -9.79
CA ASP A 455 2.09 31.68 -10.04
C ASP A 455 1.38 33.05 -10.19
N VAL A 456 0.39 33.38 -9.37
CA VAL A 456 -0.03 34.80 -9.16
C VAL A 456 1.02 35.54 -8.32
N ILE A 457 1.57 34.87 -7.31
CA ILE A 457 2.65 35.37 -6.46
C ILE A 457 3.93 34.55 -6.65
N PRO A 458 5.12 35.11 -6.33
CA PRO A 458 6.36 34.35 -6.35
C PRO A 458 6.32 33.17 -5.38
N MET A 459 6.72 32.00 -5.86
CA MET A 459 6.81 30.77 -5.08
C MET A 459 8.02 30.81 -4.14
N MET A 460 7.91 30.20 -2.96
CA MET A 460 8.97 30.17 -1.95
C MET A 460 9.18 28.76 -1.39
N THR A 461 10.44 28.42 -1.05
CA THR A 461 10.78 27.17 -0.34
C THR A 461 10.52 27.24 1.16
N LYS A 462 10.31 28.44 1.71
CA LYS A 462 10.01 28.68 3.11
C LYS A 462 8.54 29.08 3.26
N PRO A 463 7.87 28.66 4.34
CA PRO A 463 6.49 29.05 4.58
C PRO A 463 6.40 30.57 4.79
N HIS A 464 5.40 31.20 4.18
CA HIS A 464 5.12 32.61 4.39
C HIS A 464 4.34 32.80 5.69
N LYS A 465 4.89 33.58 6.62
CA LYS A 465 4.25 33.79 7.93
C LYS A 465 3.23 34.93 7.85
N VAL A 466 2.02 34.68 8.31
CA VAL A 466 0.89 35.62 8.34
C VAL A 466 0.61 35.99 9.79
N GLU A 467 0.82 37.26 10.15
CA GLU A 467 0.65 37.75 11.53
C GLU A 467 -0.37 38.90 11.65
N LYS A 468 -0.61 39.63 10.57
CA LYS A 468 -1.44 40.86 10.58
C LYS A 468 -2.71 40.71 9.77
N MET A 469 -3.73 41.47 10.13
CA MET A 469 -5.01 41.51 9.42
C MET A 469 -4.87 41.76 7.92
N LYS A 470 -4.01 42.72 7.55
CA LYS A 470 -3.75 43.04 6.14
C LYS A 470 -3.17 41.85 5.36
N GLU A 471 -2.33 41.03 6.01
CA GLU A 471 -1.73 39.84 5.38
C GLU A 471 -2.76 38.72 5.23
N ILE A 472 -3.71 38.60 6.16
CA ILE A 472 -4.87 37.69 6.03
C ILE A 472 -5.74 38.11 4.85
N GLU A 473 -6.02 39.40 4.67
CA GLU A 473 -6.81 39.92 3.54
C GLU A 473 -6.12 39.65 2.20
N MET A 474 -4.82 39.91 2.11
CA MET A 474 -4.03 39.58 0.92
C MET A 474 -4.01 38.08 0.61
N LEU A 475 -3.91 37.23 1.64
CA LEU A 475 -3.97 35.77 1.47
C LEU A 475 -5.36 35.34 0.97
N SER A 476 -6.43 35.91 1.51
CA SER A 476 -7.80 35.64 1.08
C SER A 476 -8.04 36.03 -0.38
N GLU A 477 -7.58 37.23 -0.78
CA GLU A 477 -7.64 37.69 -2.17
C GLU A 477 -6.86 36.75 -3.11
N PHE A 478 -5.66 36.31 -2.69
CA PHE A 478 -4.86 35.36 -3.46
C PHE A 478 -5.51 33.98 -3.60
N ILE A 479 -6.12 33.45 -2.52
CA ILE A 479 -6.84 32.17 -2.56
C ILE A 479 -8.00 32.22 -3.56
N ALA A 480 -8.68 33.37 -3.63
CA ALA A 480 -9.82 33.61 -4.51
C ALA A 480 -9.44 33.93 -5.97
N ASP A 481 -8.16 34.17 -6.28
CA ASP A 481 -7.72 34.51 -7.64
C ASP A 481 -7.87 33.31 -8.61
N HIS A 482 -8.70 33.48 -9.64
CA HIS A 482 -8.95 32.46 -10.66
C HIS A 482 -7.76 32.18 -11.58
N SER A 483 -6.75 33.05 -11.59
CA SER A 483 -5.51 32.89 -12.35
C SER A 483 -4.54 31.92 -11.69
N ARG A 484 -4.75 31.61 -10.40
CA ARG A 484 -3.94 30.68 -9.61
C ARG A 484 -3.97 29.28 -10.23
N THR A 485 -2.79 28.69 -10.43
CA THR A 485 -2.67 27.32 -10.95
C THR A 485 -2.24 26.31 -9.90
N LEU A 486 -1.81 26.76 -8.72
CA LEU A 486 -1.27 25.88 -7.67
C LEU A 486 -2.09 25.92 -6.37
N PRO A 487 -2.13 24.79 -5.61
CA PRO A 487 -2.83 24.73 -4.34
C PRO A 487 -2.16 25.61 -3.28
N VAL A 488 -2.96 26.07 -2.33
CA VAL A 488 -2.52 26.84 -1.15
C VAL A 488 -2.69 25.98 0.09
N ILE A 489 -1.66 25.89 0.91
CA ILE A 489 -1.67 25.24 2.22
C ILE A 489 -1.51 26.31 3.28
N LEU A 490 -2.47 26.40 4.20
CA LEU A 490 -2.40 27.25 5.38
C LEU A 490 -2.34 26.37 6.62
N ALA A 491 -1.18 26.32 7.28
CA ALA A 491 -1.05 25.72 8.60
C ALA A 491 -1.24 26.79 9.67
N VAL A 492 -1.88 26.45 10.80
CA VAL A 492 -2.05 27.35 11.94
C VAL A 492 -1.07 26.96 13.04
N GLU A 493 -0.45 27.96 13.69
CA GLU A 493 0.46 27.73 14.82
C GLU A 493 -0.25 27.03 15.99
N GLU A 494 0.47 26.12 16.65
CA GLU A 494 0.14 25.47 17.93
C GLU A 494 0.96 26.14 19.07
N GLU A 495 0.39 26.16 20.25
CA GLU A 495 1.05 26.35 21.55
C GLU A 495 2.04 25.22 21.88
N ASP A 496 1.67 23.95 21.64
CA ASP A 496 2.51 22.77 21.86
C ASP A 496 3.38 22.47 20.62
N SER A 497 4.67 22.81 20.72
CA SER A 497 5.63 22.59 19.63
C SER A 497 5.79 21.12 19.22
N GLU A 498 5.49 20.16 20.11
CA GLU A 498 5.56 18.74 19.77
C GLU A 498 4.40 18.29 18.88
N ARG A 499 3.27 19.02 18.90
CA ARG A 499 2.07 18.73 18.08
C ARG A 499 2.03 19.52 16.78
N GLN A 500 2.88 20.53 16.64
CA GLN A 500 2.99 21.34 15.44
C GLN A 500 3.45 20.48 14.24
N ILE A 501 2.72 20.56 13.13
CA ILE A 501 3.18 19.98 11.87
C ILE A 501 4.52 20.62 11.47
N ASN A 502 5.48 19.83 10.98
CA ASN A 502 6.76 20.38 10.53
C ASN A 502 6.58 21.10 9.18
N ILE A 503 6.09 22.34 9.26
CA ILE A 503 5.70 23.16 8.11
C ILE A 503 6.88 23.53 7.21
N ASN A 504 8.07 23.69 7.79
CA ASN A 504 9.30 23.92 7.03
C ASN A 504 9.62 22.72 6.15
N ARG A 505 9.59 21.51 6.73
CA ARG A 505 9.84 20.28 5.97
C ARG A 505 8.74 20.00 4.93
N LEU A 506 7.51 20.38 5.22
CA LEU A 506 6.43 20.34 4.23
C LEU A 506 6.75 21.29 3.07
N ALA A 507 7.07 22.57 3.35
CA ALA A 507 7.43 23.56 2.34
C ALA A 507 8.65 23.14 1.51
N GLU A 508 9.66 22.52 2.10
CA GLU A 508 10.79 21.93 1.36
C GLU A 508 10.35 20.83 0.38
N THR A 509 9.30 20.08 0.73
CA THR A 509 8.82 18.94 -0.06
C THR A 509 7.87 19.37 -1.19
N VAL A 510 6.97 20.32 -0.91
CA VAL A 510 5.88 20.73 -1.82
C VAL A 510 6.02 22.13 -2.37
N GLY A 511 6.92 22.96 -1.85
CA GLY A 511 7.03 24.40 -2.16
C GLY A 511 7.39 24.75 -3.60
N THR A 512 7.65 23.75 -4.45
CA THR A 512 7.80 23.92 -5.92
C THR A 512 6.50 23.74 -6.69
N TYR A 513 5.44 23.21 -6.06
CA TYR A 513 4.15 22.90 -6.67
C TYR A 513 2.94 23.15 -5.74
N ALA A 514 3.14 23.86 -4.63
CA ALA A 514 2.10 24.37 -3.73
C ALA A 514 2.63 25.58 -2.95
N HIS A 515 1.77 26.55 -2.67
CA HIS A 515 2.08 27.66 -1.77
C HIS A 515 1.88 27.24 -0.32
N VAL A 516 2.80 27.58 0.57
CA VAL A 516 2.73 27.19 1.98
C VAL A 516 2.78 28.42 2.88
N PHE A 517 1.75 28.58 3.70
CA PHE A 517 1.58 29.68 4.65
C PHE A 517 1.49 29.14 6.08
N LEU A 518 1.98 29.93 7.03
CA LEU A 518 1.84 29.69 8.46
C LEU A 518 1.10 30.87 9.10
N LEU A 519 -0.10 30.62 9.58
CA LEU A 519 -0.87 31.58 10.36
C LEU A 519 -0.35 31.61 11.79
N SER A 520 0.13 32.79 12.22
CA SER A 520 0.61 33.03 13.57
C SER A 520 -0.52 32.95 14.59
N LYS A 521 -0.22 32.47 15.80
CA LYS A 521 -1.18 32.44 16.91
C LYS A 521 -1.80 33.81 17.22
N LYS A 522 -1.06 34.90 16.94
CA LYS A 522 -1.52 36.29 17.10
C LYS A 522 -2.66 36.66 16.13
N ALA A 523 -2.75 35.96 15.01
CA ALA A 523 -3.72 36.20 13.96
C ALA A 523 -4.98 35.33 14.10
N ILE A 524 -4.99 34.33 15.00
CA ILE A 524 -6.13 33.44 15.23
C ILE A 524 -7.39 34.21 15.64
N PRO A 525 -7.36 35.16 16.61
CA PRO A 525 -8.57 35.91 16.99
C PRO A 525 -9.20 36.65 15.81
N MET A 526 -8.36 37.19 14.92
CA MET A 526 -8.80 37.92 13.72
C MET A 526 -9.47 37.00 12.69
N MET A 527 -9.00 35.75 12.59
CA MET A 527 -9.60 34.72 11.75
C MET A 527 -10.93 34.21 12.32
N VAL A 528 -11.04 34.08 13.65
CA VAL A 528 -12.29 33.71 14.32
C VAL A 528 -13.37 34.77 14.11
N GLU A 529 -13.02 36.06 14.11
CA GLU A 529 -13.99 37.13 13.82
C GLU A 529 -14.54 37.10 12.39
N LYS A 530 -13.81 36.51 11.43
CA LYS A 530 -14.16 36.46 10.00
C LYS A 530 -14.60 35.06 9.53
N SER A 531 -14.66 34.06 10.40
CA SER A 531 -15.02 32.68 10.03
C SER A 531 -15.97 32.05 11.05
N ASP A 532 -16.61 30.95 10.67
CA ASP A 532 -17.50 30.20 11.57
C ASP A 532 -16.73 29.26 12.52
N TYR A 533 -15.38 29.29 12.50
CA TYR A 533 -14.54 28.40 13.30
C TYR A 533 -14.17 28.99 14.65
N THR A 534 -14.14 28.12 15.65
CA THR A 534 -13.64 28.47 16.98
C THR A 534 -12.11 28.50 17.05
N THR A 535 -11.57 29.19 18.05
CA THR A 535 -10.12 29.18 18.35
C THR A 535 -9.58 27.76 18.50
N GLU A 536 -10.34 26.87 19.14
CA GLU A 536 -9.93 25.48 19.38
C GLU A 536 -9.87 24.65 18.10
N GLU A 537 -10.80 24.88 17.16
CA GLU A 537 -10.81 24.19 15.87
C GLU A 537 -9.67 24.66 14.94
N LEU A 538 -9.32 25.95 14.99
CA LEU A 538 -8.27 26.53 14.17
C LEU A 538 -6.87 26.19 14.67
N THR A 539 -6.67 26.10 15.99
CA THR A 539 -5.32 25.92 16.58
C THR A 539 -4.70 24.59 16.13
N GLY A 540 -3.53 24.65 15.51
CA GLY A 540 -2.84 23.47 14.96
C GLY A 540 -3.51 22.83 13.75
N ALA A 541 -4.53 23.46 13.14
CA ALA A 541 -5.19 22.95 11.95
C ALA A 541 -4.37 23.18 10.67
N VAL A 542 -4.71 22.43 9.62
CA VAL A 542 -4.18 22.61 8.27
C VAL A 542 -5.33 22.71 7.27
N TRP A 543 -5.31 23.77 6.47
CA TRP A 543 -6.25 24.00 5.39
C TRP A 543 -5.51 23.86 4.05
N VAL A 544 -6.13 23.14 3.10
CA VAL A 544 -5.68 23.09 1.70
C VAL A 544 -6.79 23.57 0.78
N THR A 545 -6.46 24.48 -0.12
CA THR A 545 -7.39 25.01 -1.13
C THR A 545 -6.86 24.73 -2.53
N PHE A 546 -7.60 23.93 -3.31
CA PHE A 546 -7.26 23.57 -4.69
C PHE A 546 -7.78 24.61 -5.70
N GLN A 547 -7.37 24.48 -6.97
CA GLN A 547 -7.74 25.43 -8.03
C GLN A 547 -9.24 25.44 -8.33
N ASN A 548 -9.92 24.30 -8.20
CA ASN A 548 -11.34 24.16 -8.47
C ASN A 548 -12.26 24.64 -7.33
N GLY A 549 -11.69 25.30 -6.31
CA GLY A 549 -12.42 25.73 -5.11
C GLY A 549 -12.74 24.60 -4.13
N GLU A 550 -12.19 23.39 -4.33
CA GLU A 550 -12.25 22.36 -3.30
C GLU A 550 -11.34 22.73 -2.13
N ASP A 551 -11.96 22.86 -0.96
CA ASP A 551 -11.30 23.11 0.31
C ASP A 551 -11.27 21.84 1.16
N LYS A 552 -10.11 21.55 1.76
CA LYS A 552 -9.96 20.51 2.77
C LYS A 552 -9.42 21.08 4.07
N PHE A 553 -10.20 20.92 5.13
CA PHE A 553 -9.86 21.34 6.48
C PHE A 553 -9.53 20.13 7.37
N TYR A 554 -8.35 20.16 7.97
CA TYR A 554 -7.84 19.13 8.87
C TYR A 554 -7.61 19.72 10.26
N THR A 555 -8.48 19.37 11.21
CA THR A 555 -8.32 19.74 12.61
C THR A 555 -7.10 19.06 13.22
N ARG A 556 -6.62 19.63 14.33
CA ARG A 556 -5.54 19.04 15.15
C ARG A 556 -5.79 17.57 15.49
N GLU A 557 -7.03 17.21 15.83
CA GLU A 557 -7.39 15.82 16.17
C GLU A 557 -7.26 14.87 14.96
N ARG A 558 -7.68 15.30 13.77
CA ARG A 558 -7.51 14.51 12.53
C ARG A 558 -6.04 14.30 12.18
N ILE A 559 -5.21 15.31 12.41
CA ILE A 559 -3.76 15.21 12.23
C ILE A 559 -3.16 14.22 13.24
N ALA A 560 -3.54 14.33 14.52
CA ALA A 560 -3.10 13.43 15.58
C ALA A 560 -3.51 11.96 15.34
N ASN A 561 -4.62 11.74 14.64
CA ASN A 561 -5.12 10.41 14.26
C ASN A 561 -4.50 9.86 12.95
N SER A 562 -3.63 10.61 12.29
CA SER A 562 -2.97 10.14 11.06
C SER A 562 -1.96 9.03 11.36
N ARG A 563 -1.98 7.98 10.55
CA ARG A 563 -1.06 6.82 10.63
C ARG A 563 -0.61 6.44 9.22
N PHE A 564 0.57 5.81 9.09
CA PHE A 564 1.00 5.25 7.81
C PHE A 564 0.16 4.03 7.48
N ASP A 565 -0.28 3.92 6.22
CA ASP A 565 -1.14 2.81 5.78
C ASP A 565 -0.36 1.48 5.65
N PHE A 566 0.98 1.56 5.53
CA PHE A 566 1.91 0.43 5.62
C PHE A 566 2.81 0.55 6.87
N ASN A 567 2.81 -0.47 7.72
CA ASN A 567 3.48 -0.50 9.01
C ASN A 567 5.02 -0.66 8.94
N LYS A 568 5.67 -0.15 7.89
CA LYS A 568 7.14 -0.22 7.73
C LYS A 568 7.90 0.57 8.81
N TYR A 569 7.19 1.44 9.54
CA TYR A 569 7.72 2.31 10.59
C TYR A 569 7.07 2.07 11.97
N ALA A 570 6.42 0.91 12.18
CA ALA A 570 5.71 0.58 13.44
C ALA A 570 6.60 0.62 14.70
N PHE A 571 7.92 0.65 14.53
CA PHE A 571 8.93 0.58 15.59
C PHE A 571 9.82 1.83 15.67
N ASP A 572 9.47 2.92 14.97
CA ASP A 572 10.26 4.16 14.92
C ASP A 572 9.85 5.08 16.09
N SER A 573 10.79 5.47 16.95
CA SER A 573 10.53 6.37 18.09
C SER A 573 10.50 7.84 17.62
N GLY A 574 9.32 8.46 17.58
CA GLY A 574 9.13 9.87 17.23
C GLY A 574 7.67 10.27 17.00
N ASN A 575 7.41 11.51 16.56
CA ASN A 575 6.07 11.99 16.17
C ASN A 575 5.62 11.33 14.84
N VAL A 576 5.27 10.05 14.90
CA VAL A 576 4.89 9.21 13.75
C VAL A 576 3.62 9.73 13.07
N TYR A 577 2.69 10.33 13.83
CA TYR A 577 1.42 10.83 13.29
C TYR A 577 1.60 12.07 12.41
N GLU A 578 2.46 13.02 12.81
CA GLU A 578 2.83 14.17 11.96
C GLU A 578 3.45 13.71 10.65
N LYS A 579 4.40 12.77 10.73
CA LYS A 579 5.11 12.24 9.58
C LYS A 579 4.15 11.55 8.62
N ALA A 580 3.19 10.80 9.16
CA ALA A 580 2.13 10.15 8.40
C ALA A 580 1.19 11.17 7.73
N PHE A 581 0.72 12.17 8.48
CA PHE A 581 -0.14 13.22 7.94
C PHE A 581 0.56 13.98 6.81
N ARG A 582 1.80 14.43 7.02
CA ARG A 582 2.58 15.14 6.00
C ARG A 582 2.79 14.29 4.75
N HIS A 583 3.02 12.98 4.90
CA HIS A 583 3.10 12.07 3.76
C HIS A 583 1.77 11.98 2.99
N LYS A 584 0.65 11.84 3.71
CA LYS A 584 -0.70 11.83 3.12
C LYS A 584 -1.02 13.15 2.41
N LEU A 585 -0.62 14.28 2.99
CA LEU A 585 -0.82 15.61 2.44
C LEU A 585 -0.01 15.83 1.15
N VAL A 586 1.27 15.45 1.14
CA VAL A 586 2.11 15.50 -0.06
C VAL A 586 1.51 14.65 -1.19
N ARG A 587 1.03 13.45 -0.87
CA ARG A 587 0.39 12.56 -1.84
C ARG A 587 -0.88 13.18 -2.41
N LEU A 588 -1.74 13.72 -1.55
CA LEU A 588 -2.97 14.41 -1.97
C LEU A 588 -2.68 15.57 -2.92
N ILE A 589 -1.68 16.40 -2.61
CA ILE A 589 -1.30 17.55 -3.45
C ILE A 589 -0.81 17.06 -4.81
N LYS A 590 0.02 16.01 -4.84
CA LYS A 590 0.46 15.40 -6.10
C LYS A 590 -0.72 14.88 -6.92
N GLU A 591 -1.65 14.16 -6.29
CA GLU A 591 -2.82 13.55 -6.94
C GLU A 591 -3.82 14.57 -7.51
N LYS A 592 -3.98 15.72 -6.86
CA LYS A 592 -4.89 16.79 -7.30
C LYS A 592 -4.22 17.77 -8.27
N ASN A 593 -2.90 17.77 -8.34
CA ASN A 593 -2.12 18.45 -9.39
C ASN A 593 -1.93 17.53 -10.63
N CYS A 594 -2.82 16.56 -10.87
CA CYS A 594 -2.74 15.59 -11.97
C CYS A 594 -3.91 15.71 -12.96
#